data_AF-A0A9P1CJR6-F1
#
_entry.id   AF-A0A9P1CJR6-F1
#
_cell.length_a   1.000
_cell.length_b   1.000
_cell.length_c   1.000
_cell.angle_alpha   90.00
_cell.angle_beta   90.00
_cell.angle_gamma   90.00
#
_symmetry.space_group_name_H-M   'P 1'
#
loop_
_entity.id
_entity.type
_entity.pdbx_description
1 polymer ?
#
loop_
_entity_poly.entity_id
_entity_poly.type
_entity_poly.pdbx_seq_one_letter_code
_entity_poly.pdbx_strand_id
1 'polypeptide(L)'
;MSGQEISPNLFAAKLNGLLVLVLLDCCCNGFADMLWDPSHYVMTIVFCGLPIALQLLMLILFFMLLWHTFLLRYGLLLELWGELRGVVLFSFLRLGVMLAARVPRLLAALHSMTRENYWADPLNQVAFCSHHLVSVFYYAWLLRRGYNLAQVRFYKPQLWQKHRRGSSGAAAR
;
A
#
# COMPACT_ATOMS: atom_id res chain seq x y z
N MET A 1 -30.28 17.95 5.68
CA MET A 1 -28.90 17.78 5.16
C MET A 1 -28.99 17.03 3.85
N SER A 2 -28.79 17.72 2.73
CA SER A 2 -28.78 17.11 1.39
C SER A 2 -27.67 16.06 1.33
N GLY A 3 -28.04 14.81 1.04
CA GLY A 3 -27.08 13.75 0.84
C GLY A 3 -26.20 14.10 -0.35
N GLN A 4 -24.94 14.46 -0.10
CA GLN A 4 -23.99 14.71 -1.17
C GLN A 4 -23.66 13.35 -1.80
N GLU A 5 -24.38 13.00 -2.86
CA GLU A 5 -24.12 11.80 -3.65
C GLU A 5 -22.74 11.94 -4.27
N ILE A 6 -21.80 11.08 -3.87
CA ILE A 6 -20.49 11.02 -4.49
C ILE A 6 -20.68 10.48 -5.89
N SER A 7 -20.16 11.19 -6.89
CA SER A 7 -20.22 10.71 -8.25
C SER A 7 -19.47 9.37 -8.35
N PRO A 8 -20.13 8.28 -8.80
CA PRO A 8 -19.52 6.95 -8.88
C PRO A 8 -18.26 6.97 -9.76
N ASN A 9 -18.24 7.85 -10.76
CA ASN A 9 -17.11 8.05 -11.67
C ASN A 9 -15.85 8.54 -10.94
N LEU A 10 -15.97 9.45 -9.96
CA LEU A 10 -14.81 9.95 -9.21
C LEU A 10 -14.21 8.86 -8.32
N PHE A 11 -15.06 8.05 -7.69
CA PHE A 11 -14.61 6.92 -6.88
C PHE A 11 -13.90 5.88 -7.75
N ALA A 12 -14.50 5.49 -8.88
CA ALA A 12 -13.90 4.56 -9.83
C ALA A 12 -12.55 5.07 -10.36
N ALA A 13 -12.45 6.37 -10.68
CA ALA A 13 -11.20 6.99 -11.12
C ALA A 13 -10.09 6.87 -10.07
N LYS A 14 -10.39 7.13 -8.79
CA LYS A 14 -9.42 6.96 -7.70
C LYS A 14 -9.00 5.50 -7.52
N LEU A 15 -9.94 4.56 -7.60
CA LEU A 15 -9.61 3.14 -7.47
C LEU A 15 -8.76 2.63 -8.66
N ASN A 16 -9.07 3.06 -9.88
CA ASN A 16 -8.26 2.77 -11.06
C ASN A 16 -6.87 3.42 -10.95
N GLY A 17 -6.78 4.63 -10.40
CA GLY A 17 -5.51 5.26 -10.07
C GLY A 17 -4.67 4.41 -9.11
N LEU A 18 -5.30 3.81 -8.08
CA LEU A 18 -4.62 2.91 -7.14
C LEU A 18 -4.05 1.69 -7.87
N LEU A 19 -4.84 1.07 -8.75
CA LEU A 19 -4.42 -0.06 -9.56
C LEU A 19 -3.22 0.29 -10.45
N VAL A 20 -3.28 1.43 -11.15
CA VAL A 20 -2.17 1.91 -11.98
C VAL A 20 -0.91 2.13 -11.15
N LEU A 21 -1.01 2.72 -9.96
CA LEU A 21 0.14 2.92 -9.08
C LEU A 21 0.75 1.59 -8.62
N VAL A 22 -0.07 0.59 -8.28
CA VAL A 22 0.40 -0.76 -7.95
C VAL A 22 1.15 -1.38 -9.14
N LEU A 23 0.62 -1.26 -10.35
CA LEU A 23 1.27 -1.78 -11.56
C LEU A 23 2.62 -1.07 -11.82
N LEU A 24 2.66 0.25 -11.70
CA LEU A 24 3.90 1.03 -11.84
C LEU A 24 4.93 0.62 -10.79
N ASP A 25 4.52 0.43 -9.54
CA ASP A 25 5.40 -0.01 -8.46
C ASP A 25 5.92 -1.44 -8.69
N CYS A 26 5.07 -2.35 -9.19
CA CYS A 26 5.49 -3.68 -9.64
C CYS A 26 6.56 -3.60 -10.74
N CYS A 27 6.35 -2.78 -11.77
CA CYS A 27 7.33 -2.57 -12.83
C CYS A 27 8.64 -2.02 -12.27
N CYS A 28 8.58 -0.97 -11.45
CA CYS A 28 9.77 -0.39 -10.83
C CYS A 28 10.56 -1.41 -10.01
N ASN A 29 9.86 -2.23 -9.21
CA ASN A 29 10.51 -3.26 -8.41
C ASN A 29 11.12 -4.37 -9.26
N GLY A 30 10.48 -4.78 -10.36
CA GLY A 30 11.03 -5.79 -11.28
C GLY A 30 12.25 -5.29 -12.05
N PHE A 31 12.24 -4.04 -12.52
CA PHE A 31 13.36 -3.47 -13.27
C PHE A 31 14.53 -3.03 -12.39
N ALA A 32 14.29 -2.70 -11.12
CA ALA A 32 15.33 -2.27 -10.18
C ALA A 32 16.46 -3.30 -10.01
N ASP A 33 16.20 -4.59 -10.25
CA ASP A 33 17.22 -5.64 -10.14
C ASP A 33 18.04 -5.85 -11.41
N MET A 34 17.43 -5.55 -12.56
CA MET A 34 18.09 -5.63 -13.86
C MET A 34 19.03 -4.45 -14.07
N LEU A 35 18.64 -3.26 -13.60
CA LEU A 35 19.35 -2.00 -13.82
C LEU A 35 20.29 -1.61 -12.67
N TRP A 36 20.54 -2.53 -11.73
CA TRP A 36 21.49 -2.28 -10.66
C TRP A 36 22.93 -2.50 -11.14
N ASP A 37 23.63 -1.40 -11.34
CA ASP A 37 25.04 -1.34 -11.73
C ASP A 37 25.76 -0.23 -10.93
N PRO A 38 26.92 -0.50 -10.31
CA PRO A 38 27.73 0.51 -9.63
C PRO A 38 28.08 1.73 -10.50
N SER A 39 28.20 1.55 -11.81
CA SER A 39 28.51 2.64 -12.74
C SER A 39 27.36 3.66 -12.90
N HIS A 40 26.12 3.26 -12.56
CA HIS A 40 24.91 4.07 -12.73
C HIS A 40 24.27 4.42 -11.37
N TYR A 41 25.02 5.08 -10.49
CA TYR A 41 24.54 5.44 -9.14
C TYR A 41 23.25 6.28 -9.14
N VAL A 42 23.07 7.16 -10.14
CA VAL A 42 21.85 7.98 -10.28
C VAL A 42 20.62 7.10 -10.47
N MET A 43 20.71 6.05 -11.31
CA MET A 43 19.60 5.11 -11.50
C MET A 43 19.30 4.36 -10.20
N THR A 44 20.32 3.96 -9.44
CA THR A 44 20.13 3.30 -8.15
C THR A 44 19.39 4.20 -7.14
N ILE A 45 19.72 5.49 -7.10
CA ILE A 45 19.00 6.47 -6.26
C ILE A 45 17.53 6.59 -6.70
N VAL A 46 17.29 6.69 -8.01
CA VAL A 46 15.93 6.80 -8.57
C VAL A 46 15.12 5.54 -8.26
N PHE A 47 15.68 4.35 -8.45
CA PHE A 47 15.03 3.07 -8.12
C PHE A 47 14.85 2.83 -6.62
N CYS A 48 15.56 3.56 -5.77
CA CYS A 48 15.32 3.57 -4.33
C CYS A 48 14.20 4.56 -3.96
N GLY A 49 14.25 5.78 -4.50
CA GLY A 49 13.31 6.86 -4.16
C GLY A 49 11.92 6.68 -4.78
N LEU A 50 11.84 6.21 -6.03
CA LEU A 50 10.58 6.08 -6.76
C LEU A 50 9.59 5.10 -6.11
N PRO A 51 9.98 3.88 -5.69
CA PRO A 51 9.08 2.99 -4.94
C PRO A 51 8.60 3.57 -3.61
N ILE A 52 9.44 4.34 -2.90
CA ILE A 52 9.03 5.05 -1.68
C ILE A 52 7.96 6.09 -2.01
N ALA A 53 8.18 6.89 -3.05
CA ALA A 53 7.20 7.88 -3.50
C ALA A 53 5.87 7.23 -3.94
N LEU A 54 5.93 6.11 -4.68
CA LEU A 54 4.75 5.34 -5.11
C LEU A 54 4.00 4.77 -3.90
N GLN A 55 4.70 4.22 -2.91
CA GLN A 55 4.11 3.71 -1.67
C GLN A 55 3.37 4.82 -0.90
N LEU A 56 3.99 6.00 -0.76
CA LEU A 56 3.34 7.16 -0.13
C LEU A 56 2.12 7.64 -0.93
N LEU A 57 2.23 7.69 -2.25
CA LEU A 57 1.13 8.12 -3.12
C LEU A 57 -0.06 7.14 -3.06
N MET A 58 0.20 5.83 -3.04
CA MET A 58 -0.84 4.81 -2.84
C MET A 58 -1.54 4.98 -1.49
N LEU A 59 -0.78 5.26 -0.43
CA LEU A 59 -1.32 5.50 0.90
C LEU A 59 -2.20 6.77 0.94
N ILE A 60 -1.73 7.87 0.33
CA ILE A 60 -2.49 9.12 0.19
C ILE A 60 -3.79 8.86 -0.59
N LEU A 61 -3.72 8.17 -1.72
CA LEU A 61 -4.88 7.87 -2.56
C LEU A 61 -5.89 7.00 -1.82
N PHE A 62 -5.42 6.04 -1.02
CA PHE A 62 -6.25 5.22 -0.15
C PHE A 62 -6.96 6.07 0.92
N PHE A 63 -6.26 7.00 1.58
CA PHE A 63 -6.89 7.94 2.49
C PHE A 63 -7.86 8.89 1.79
N MET A 64 -7.59 9.30 0.55
CA MET A 64 -8.52 10.09 -0.26
C MET A 64 -9.79 9.32 -0.66
N LEU A 65 -9.73 7.99 -0.78
CA LEU A 65 -10.92 7.14 -0.95
C LEU A 65 -11.76 7.14 0.35
N LEU A 66 -11.08 7.06 1.50
CA LEU A 66 -11.70 7.06 2.82
C LEU A 66 -12.33 8.38 3.23
N TRP A 67 -11.74 9.49 2.83
CA TRP A 67 -12.21 10.84 3.20
C TRP A 67 -13.68 11.09 2.84
N HIS A 68 -14.16 10.47 1.76
CA HIS A 68 -15.54 10.62 1.32
C HIS A 68 -16.53 9.70 2.04
N THR A 69 -16.05 8.77 2.88
CA THR A 69 -16.94 7.85 3.59
C THR A 69 -17.67 8.54 4.75
N PHE A 70 -18.88 8.07 5.05
CA PHE A 70 -19.68 8.57 6.17
C PHE A 70 -18.93 8.45 7.51
N LEU A 71 -18.17 7.35 7.70
CA LEU A 71 -17.47 7.04 8.95
C LEU A 71 -16.54 8.18 9.40
N LEU A 72 -15.81 8.77 8.45
CA LEU A 72 -14.87 9.85 8.75
C LEU A 72 -15.59 11.19 9.00
N ARG A 73 -16.70 11.46 8.29
CA ARG A 73 -17.52 12.67 8.49
C ARG A 73 -18.21 12.73 9.84
N TYR A 74 -18.64 11.60 10.38
CA TYR A 74 -19.39 11.52 11.64
C TYR A 74 -18.49 11.20 12.85
N GLY A 75 -17.17 11.26 12.69
CA GLY A 75 -16.22 11.08 13.79
C GLY A 75 -16.14 9.65 14.32
N LEU A 76 -16.59 8.65 13.55
CA LEU A 76 -16.50 7.22 13.91
C LEU A 76 -15.09 6.67 13.64
N LEU A 77 -14.07 7.42 14.07
CA LEU A 77 -12.66 7.17 13.81
C LEU A 77 -12.18 5.86 14.43
N LEU A 78 -12.68 5.49 15.62
CA LEU A 78 -12.33 4.23 16.30
C LEU A 78 -12.80 3.00 15.52
N GLU A 79 -14.01 3.04 14.99
CA GLU A 79 -14.57 1.94 14.19
C GLU A 79 -13.86 1.84 12.85
N LEU A 80 -13.58 3.01 12.25
CA LEU A 80 -12.77 3.08 11.04
C LEU A 80 -11.36 2.55 11.28
N TRP A 81 -10.74 2.88 12.42
CA TRP A 81 -9.42 2.36 12.79
C TRP A 81 -9.40 0.83 12.85
N GLY A 82 -10.46 0.19 13.35
CA GLY A 82 -10.58 -1.27 13.34
C GLY A 82 -10.46 -1.89 11.94
N GLU A 83 -11.05 -1.24 10.94
CA GLU A 83 -10.99 -1.67 9.54
C GLU A 83 -9.68 -1.26 8.85
N LEU A 84 -9.11 -0.10 9.22
CA LEU A 84 -7.93 0.48 8.58
C LEU A 84 -6.60 0.03 9.16
N ARG A 85 -6.56 -0.40 10.43
CA ARG A 85 -5.32 -0.77 11.12
C ARG A 85 -4.48 -1.76 10.31
N GLY A 86 -5.15 -2.68 9.61
CA GLY A 86 -4.47 -3.67 8.78
C GLY A 86 -3.73 -3.03 7.61
N VAL A 87 -4.36 -2.09 6.90
CA VAL A 87 -3.71 -1.40 5.77
C VAL A 87 -2.58 -0.51 6.25
N VAL A 88 -2.78 0.22 7.34
CA VAL A 88 -1.75 1.11 7.91
C VAL A 88 -0.55 0.30 8.41
N LEU A 89 -0.79 -0.74 9.21
CA LEU A 89 0.26 -1.60 9.75
C LEU A 89 1.03 -2.29 8.63
N PHE A 90 0.33 -2.85 7.63
CA PHE A 90 0.99 -3.47 6.48
C PHE A 90 1.75 -2.44 5.63
N SER A 91 1.31 -1.18 5.56
CA SER A 91 2.03 -0.12 4.85
C SER A 91 3.36 0.20 5.53
N PHE A 92 3.38 0.28 6.86
CA PHE A 92 4.62 0.48 7.63
C PHE A 92 5.54 -0.75 7.56
N LEU A 93 4.98 -1.95 7.69
CA LEU A 93 5.74 -3.20 7.54
C LEU A 93 6.40 -3.25 6.17
N ARG A 94 5.63 -3.00 5.10
CA ARG A 94 6.16 -2.97 3.74
C ARG A 94 7.24 -1.91 3.57
N LEU A 95 7.03 -0.70 4.07
CA LEU A 95 8.03 0.37 3.99
C LEU A 95 9.32 -0.03 4.70
N GLY A 96 9.23 -0.61 5.90
CA GLY A 96 10.38 -1.09 6.65
C GLY A 96 11.17 -2.17 5.90
N VAL A 97 10.48 -3.19 5.37
CA VAL A 97 11.13 -4.26 4.61
C VAL A 97 11.71 -3.74 3.29
N MET A 98 11.03 -2.81 2.62
CA MET A 98 11.54 -2.17 1.42
C MET A 98 12.81 -1.37 1.70
N LEU A 99 12.84 -0.58 2.78
CA LEU A 99 14.05 0.15 3.18
C LEU A 99 15.18 -0.81 3.55
N ALA A 100 14.87 -1.90 4.28
CA ALA A 100 15.85 -2.93 4.62
C ALA A 100 16.45 -3.61 3.38
N ALA A 101 15.68 -3.77 2.29
CA ALA A 101 16.20 -4.32 1.03
C ALA A 101 16.94 -3.27 0.17
N ARG A 102 16.45 -2.03 0.13
CA ARG A 102 16.95 -1.00 -0.81
C ARG A 102 18.12 -0.18 -0.25
N VAL A 103 18.14 0.13 1.04
CA VAL A 103 19.21 0.96 1.66
C VAL A 103 20.58 0.26 1.60
N PRO A 104 20.72 -1.03 1.98
CA PRO A 104 22.01 -1.71 1.86
C PRO A 104 22.50 -1.76 0.41
N ARG A 105 21.59 -1.91 -0.55
CA ARG A 105 21.93 -1.90 -1.97
C ARG A 105 22.43 -0.55 -2.45
N LEU A 106 21.82 0.53 -1.99
CA LEU A 106 22.27 1.90 -2.26
C LEU A 106 23.67 2.14 -1.65
N LEU A 107 23.89 1.72 -0.40
CA LEU A 107 25.19 1.81 0.26
C LEU A 107 26.26 0.97 -0.45
N ALA A 108 25.90 -0.22 -0.92
CA ALA A 108 26.79 -1.09 -1.69
C ALA A 108 27.20 -0.46 -3.03
N ALA A 109 26.26 0.19 -3.73
CA ALA A 109 26.56 0.94 -4.95
C ALA A 109 27.51 2.12 -4.69
N LEU A 110 27.34 2.86 -3.58
CA LEU A 110 28.21 3.97 -3.21
C LEU A 110 29.64 3.51 -2.85
N HIS A 111 29.79 2.31 -2.30
CA HIS A 111 31.10 1.71 -2.01
C HIS A 111 31.68 0.90 -3.19
N SER A 112 31.08 0.99 -4.38
CA SER A 112 31.51 0.24 -5.57
C SER A 112 31.59 -1.27 -5.35
N MET A 113 30.74 -1.82 -4.48
CA MET A 113 30.67 -3.26 -4.21
C MET A 113 30.11 -3.98 -5.45
N THR A 114 30.78 -5.05 -5.86
CA THR A 114 30.31 -5.88 -6.97
C THR A 114 29.01 -6.60 -6.61
N ARG A 115 28.22 -6.92 -7.64
CA ARG A 115 26.96 -7.66 -7.50
C ARG A 115 27.15 -8.98 -6.76
N GLU A 116 28.19 -9.72 -7.09
CA GLU A 116 28.51 -11.03 -6.49
C GLU A 116 28.78 -10.90 -4.98
N ASN A 117 29.58 -9.90 -4.59
CA ASN A 117 29.92 -9.67 -3.18
C ASN A 117 28.70 -9.26 -2.36
N TYR A 118 27.81 -8.44 -2.92
CA TYR A 118 26.57 -8.04 -2.24
C TYR A 118 25.64 -9.23 -1.98
N TRP A 119 25.48 -10.12 -2.97
CA TRP A 119 24.61 -11.29 -2.85
C TRP A 119 25.24 -12.44 -2.06
N ALA A 120 26.53 -12.38 -1.73
CA ALA A 120 27.17 -13.37 -0.87
C ALA A 120 26.63 -13.33 0.58
N ASP A 121 26.10 -12.19 1.02
CA ASP A 121 25.52 -12.04 2.35
C ASP A 121 24.07 -12.61 2.40
N PRO A 122 23.79 -13.62 3.22
CA PRO A 122 22.45 -14.20 3.35
C PRO A 122 21.41 -13.18 3.85
N LEU A 123 21.81 -12.15 4.62
CA LEU A 123 20.88 -11.13 5.09
C LEU A 123 20.29 -10.32 3.93
N ASN A 124 21.09 -10.00 2.92
CA ASN A 124 20.62 -9.30 1.72
C ASN A 124 19.64 -10.16 0.92
N GLN A 125 19.90 -11.46 0.81
CA GLN A 125 19.00 -12.41 0.16
C GLN A 125 17.65 -12.52 0.90
N VAL A 126 17.69 -12.65 2.23
CA VAL A 126 16.48 -12.72 3.06
C VAL A 126 15.68 -11.42 2.97
N ALA A 127 16.33 -10.26 3.05
CA ALA A 127 15.68 -8.96 2.92
C ALA A 127 15.01 -8.81 1.55
N PHE A 128 15.69 -9.21 0.48
CA PHE A 128 15.16 -9.21 -0.88
C PHE A 128 13.91 -10.10 -1.02
N CYS A 129 14.00 -11.37 -0.61
CA CYS A 129 12.87 -12.30 -0.67
C CYS A 129 11.69 -11.82 0.17
N SER A 130 11.97 -11.30 1.38
CA SER A 130 10.95 -10.75 2.27
C SER A 130 10.25 -9.55 1.65
N HIS A 131 11.00 -8.65 0.99
CA HIS A 131 10.44 -7.48 0.31
C HIS A 131 9.45 -7.87 -0.79
N HIS A 132 9.81 -8.81 -1.64
CA HIS A 132 8.91 -9.27 -2.71
C HIS A 132 7.66 -9.95 -2.16
N LEU A 133 7.83 -10.84 -1.17
CA LEU A 133 6.71 -11.54 -0.55
C LEU A 133 5.73 -10.56 0.12
N VAL A 134 6.27 -9.66 0.97
CA VAL A 134 5.47 -8.65 1.68
C VAL A 134 4.80 -7.70 0.68
N SER A 135 5.48 -7.30 -0.39
CA SER A 135 4.90 -6.42 -1.41
C SER A 135 3.70 -7.07 -2.12
N VAL A 136 3.79 -8.33 -2.53
CA VAL A 136 2.66 -9.04 -3.17
C VAL A 136 1.45 -9.12 -2.22
N PHE A 137 1.67 -9.52 -0.97
CA PHE A 137 0.61 -9.56 0.03
C PHE A 137 0.01 -8.17 0.28
N TYR A 138 0.86 -7.15 0.38
CA TYR A 138 0.43 -5.77 0.55
C TYR A 138 -0.47 -5.30 -0.60
N TYR A 139 -0.04 -5.49 -1.85
CA TYR A 139 -0.83 -5.06 -3.02
C TYR A 139 -2.19 -5.73 -3.07
N ALA A 140 -2.23 -7.05 -2.88
CA ALA A 140 -3.47 -7.80 -2.84
C ALA A 140 -4.39 -7.32 -1.71
N TRP A 141 -3.83 -7.08 -0.53
CA TRP A 141 -4.59 -6.59 0.63
C TRP A 141 -5.11 -5.17 0.43
N LEU A 142 -4.27 -4.25 -0.07
CA LEU A 142 -4.60 -2.86 -0.33
C LEU A 142 -5.73 -2.77 -1.38
N LEU A 143 -5.60 -3.46 -2.51
CA LEU A 143 -6.62 -3.49 -3.55
C LEU A 143 -7.92 -4.10 -3.03
N ARG A 144 -7.85 -5.25 -2.34
CA ARG A 144 -9.04 -5.87 -1.72
C ARG A 144 -9.77 -4.91 -0.79
N ARG A 145 -9.03 -4.15 0.02
CA ARG A 145 -9.60 -3.14 0.93
C ARG A 145 -10.15 -1.94 0.17
N GLY A 146 -9.48 -1.48 -0.88
CA GLY A 146 -9.98 -0.45 -1.80
C GLY A 146 -11.31 -0.84 -2.46
N TYR A 147 -11.42 -2.06 -2.98
CA TYR A 147 -12.67 -2.59 -3.53
C TYR A 147 -13.77 -2.76 -2.48
N ASN A 148 -13.42 -3.22 -1.28
CA ASN A 148 -14.39 -3.34 -0.20
C ASN A 148 -14.97 -1.97 0.23
N LEU A 149 -14.18 -0.89 0.15
CA LEU A 149 -14.66 0.48 0.40
C LEU A 149 -15.69 0.94 -0.64
N ALA A 150 -15.71 0.36 -1.83
CA ALA A 150 -16.71 0.66 -2.87
C ALA A 150 -18.13 0.22 -2.49
N GLN A 151 -18.27 -0.61 -1.45
CA GLN A 151 -19.57 -1.13 -1.05
C GLN A 151 -20.47 -0.02 -0.50
N VAL A 152 -21.73 -0.01 -0.97
CA VAL A 152 -22.76 1.00 -0.63
C VAL A 152 -22.95 1.21 0.88
N ARG A 153 -22.65 0.19 1.70
CA ARG A 153 -22.75 0.24 3.16
C ARG A 153 -21.93 1.35 3.82
N PHE A 154 -20.83 1.78 3.21
CA PHE A 154 -19.96 2.83 3.75
C PHE A 154 -20.45 4.26 3.44
N TYR A 155 -21.46 4.38 2.58
CA TYR A 155 -22.03 5.66 2.15
C TYR A 155 -23.41 5.94 2.73
N LYS A 156 -24.17 4.89 3.10
CA LYS A 156 -25.52 5.02 3.69
C LYS A 156 -25.54 4.58 5.16
N PRO A 157 -25.80 5.49 6.12
CA PRO A 157 -25.77 5.18 7.56
C PRO A 157 -26.74 4.06 7.96
N GLN A 158 -27.90 4.00 7.32
CA GLN A 158 -28.94 2.99 7.58
C GLN A 158 -28.44 1.56 7.29
N LEU A 159 -27.68 1.39 6.21
CA LEU A 159 -27.12 0.09 5.82
C LEU A 159 -25.98 -0.33 6.76
N TRP A 160 -25.17 0.63 7.23
CA TRP A 160 -24.13 0.40 8.22
C TRP A 160 -24.71 -0.14 9.54
N GLN A 161 -25.75 0.51 10.07
CA GLN A 161 -26.41 0.07 11.30
C GLN A 161 -27.02 -1.33 11.17
N LYS A 162 -27.64 -1.64 10.01
CA LYS A 162 -28.18 -2.97 9.73
C LYS A 162 -27.08 -4.04 9.74
N HIS A 163 -25.94 -3.76 9.12
CA HIS A 163 -24.80 -4.69 9.09
C HIS A 163 -24.27 -4.97 10.51
N ARG A 164 -24.12 -3.91 11.34
CA ARG A 164 -23.61 -4.04 12.71
C ARG A 164 -24.50 -4.92 13.59
N ARG A 165 -25.82 -4.74 13.50
CA ARG A 165 -26.79 -5.58 14.25
C ARG A 165 -26.69 -7.06 13.83
N GLY A 166 -26.45 -7.32 12.55
CA GLY A 166 -26.24 -8.67 12.03
C GLY A 166 -24.96 -9.33 12.58
N SER A 167 -23.84 -8.61 12.63
CA SER A 167 -22.57 -9.15 13.14
C SER A 167 -22.58 -9.39 14.65
N SER A 168 -23.20 -8.50 15.44
CA SER A 168 -23.30 -8.68 16.90
C SER A 168 -24.26 -9.80 17.29
N GLY A 169 -25.32 -10.04 16.53
CA GLY A 169 -26.25 -11.15 16.78
C GLY A 169 -25.68 -12.53 16.44
N ALA A 170 -24.70 -12.61 15.53
CA ALA A 170 -24.02 -13.86 15.18
C ALA A 170 -22.94 -14.25 16.19
N ALA A 171 -22.35 -13.29 16.90
CA ALA A 171 -21.32 -13.54 17.92
C ALA A 171 -21.90 -13.92 19.30
N ALA A 172 -23.22 -13.77 19.48
CA ALA A 172 -23.93 -14.11 20.72
C ALA A 172 -24.61 -15.49 20.70
N ARG A 173 -24.39 -16.27 19.64
CA ARG A 173 -24.82 -17.66 19.50
C ARG A 173 -23.60 -18.56 19.46
#